data_AF-A0A524H8L3-F1
#
_entry.id   AF-A0A524H8L3-F1
#
_cell.length_a   1.000
_cell.length_b   1.000
_cell.length_c   1.000
_cell.angle_alpha   90.00
_cell.angle_beta   90.00
_cell.angle_gamma   90.00
#
_symmetry.space_group_name_H-M   'P 1'
#
loop_
_entity.id
_entity.type
_entity.pdbx_description
1 polymer ?
#
loop_
_entity_poly.entity_id
_entity_poly.type
_entity_poly.pdbx_seq_one_letter_code
_entity_poly.pdbx_strand_id
1 'polypeptide(L)'
;MRPTEIEVLNLAREAVTNDATFEGLWEGLSSKDLDERHRSFLALQTLTEVYPERMYVRYWDEVAAMLDKRSVDAKYIAVSLLAGMAAAKGENRFEELFDKYFMLLDDNNLTIPMHVALNAA
;
A
#
# COMPACT_ATOMS: atom_id res chain seq x y z
N MET A 1 -12.71 -15.84 6.08
CA MET A 1 -11.55 -16.70 6.34
C MET A 1 -10.30 -15.85 6.16
N ARG A 2 -9.39 -15.83 7.15
CA ARG A 2 -8.13 -15.08 7.00
C ARG A 2 -7.34 -15.68 5.83
N PRO A 3 -6.86 -14.88 4.86
CA PRO A 3 -6.07 -15.38 3.76
C PRO A 3 -4.77 -15.99 4.29
N THR A 4 -4.36 -17.11 3.71
CA THR A 4 -3.08 -17.74 4.03
C THR A 4 -1.93 -16.97 3.36
N GLU A 5 -0.74 -17.06 3.95
CA GLU A 5 0.47 -16.43 3.38
C GLU A 5 0.76 -16.92 1.96
N ILE A 6 0.56 -18.22 1.69
CA ILE A 6 0.73 -18.82 0.36
C ILE A 6 -0.26 -18.24 -0.65
N GLU A 7 -1.52 -18.03 -0.26
CA GLU A 7 -2.53 -17.41 -1.14
C GLU A 7 -2.15 -15.97 -1.48
N VAL A 8 -1.72 -15.18 -0.49
CA VAL A 8 -1.26 -13.80 -0.68
C VAL A 8 -0.06 -13.74 -1.63
N LEU A 9 0.94 -14.58 -1.41
CA LEU A 9 2.13 -14.66 -2.25
C LEU A 9 1.80 -15.05 -3.69
N ASN A 10 0.88 -16.00 -3.88
CA ASN A 10 0.46 -16.42 -5.21
C ASN A 10 -0.26 -15.29 -5.95
N LEU A 11 -1.17 -14.57 -5.28
CA LEU A 11 -1.86 -13.42 -5.85
C LEU A 11 -0.89 -12.30 -6.22
N ALA A 12 0.06 -11.98 -5.32
CA ALA A 12 1.08 -10.96 -5.59
C ALA A 12 1.93 -11.34 -6.81
N ARG A 13 2.39 -12.59 -6.91
CA ARG A 13 3.17 -13.08 -8.06
C ARG A 13 2.37 -13.05 -9.36
N GLU A 14 1.10 -13.44 -9.32
CA GLU A 14 0.24 -13.38 -10.49
C GLU A 14 0.03 -11.93 -10.95
N ALA A 15 -0.19 -11.00 -10.01
CA ALA A 15 -0.37 -9.59 -10.29
C ALA A 15 0.86 -8.92 -10.92
N VAL A 16 2.06 -9.51 -10.86
CA VAL A 16 3.27 -9.00 -11.53
C VAL A 16 3.10 -8.97 -13.05
N THR A 17 2.38 -9.92 -13.63
CA THR A 17 2.25 -10.05 -15.10
C THR A 17 0.81 -10.08 -15.59
N ASN A 18 -0.16 -10.29 -14.70
CA ASN A 18 -1.58 -10.28 -15.03
C ASN A 18 -2.23 -8.95 -14.59
N ASP A 19 -2.52 -8.09 -15.57
CA ASP A 19 -3.19 -6.81 -15.32
C ASP A 19 -4.58 -7.00 -14.69
N ALA A 20 -5.36 -8.01 -15.11
CA ALA A 20 -6.70 -8.22 -14.55
C ALA A 20 -6.65 -8.55 -13.05
N THR A 21 -5.67 -9.38 -12.65
CA THR A 21 -5.43 -9.69 -11.25
C THR A 21 -4.95 -8.46 -10.49
N PHE A 22 -4.06 -7.66 -11.10
CA PHE A 22 -3.57 -6.44 -10.46
C PHE A 22 -4.69 -5.42 -10.22
N GLU A 23 -5.53 -5.15 -11.22
CA GLU A 23 -6.69 -4.25 -11.07
C GLU A 23 -7.70 -4.81 -10.07
N GLY A 24 -7.96 -6.12 -10.09
CA GLY A 24 -8.86 -6.76 -9.13
C GLY A 24 -8.40 -6.60 -7.67
N LEU A 25 -7.09 -6.69 -7.42
CA LEU A 25 -6.54 -6.41 -6.08
C LEU A 25 -6.70 -4.93 -5.72
N TRP A 26 -6.49 -4.02 -6.67
CA TRP A 26 -6.68 -2.59 -6.44
C TRP A 26 -8.14 -2.25 -6.10
N GLU A 27 -9.09 -2.74 -6.89
CA GLU A 27 -10.52 -2.60 -6.62
C GLU A 27 -10.93 -3.23 -5.28
N GLY A 28 -10.31 -4.36 -4.94
CA GLY A 28 -10.52 -5.08 -3.68
C GLY A 28 -10.23 -4.25 -2.43
N LEU A 29 -9.36 -3.23 -2.49
CA LEU A 29 -9.13 -2.29 -1.38
C LEU A 29 -10.40 -1.55 -0.94
N SER A 30 -11.38 -1.42 -1.84
CA SER A 30 -12.67 -0.77 -1.57
C SER A 30 -13.80 -1.77 -1.28
N SER A 31 -13.50 -3.07 -1.21
CA SER A 31 -14.53 -4.08 -0.96
C SER A 31 -15.20 -3.89 0.42
N LYS A 32 -16.49 -4.21 0.47
CA LYS A 32 -17.25 -4.30 1.73
C LYS A 32 -16.96 -5.61 2.46
N ASP A 33 -16.47 -6.62 1.76
CA ASP A 33 -16.00 -7.86 2.36
C ASP A 33 -14.62 -7.61 2.98
N LEU A 34 -14.54 -7.74 4.30
CA LEU A 34 -13.32 -7.48 5.06
C LEU A 34 -12.20 -8.47 4.71
N ASP A 35 -12.54 -9.72 4.40
CA ASP A 35 -11.55 -10.74 4.03
C ASP A 35 -10.98 -10.44 2.63
N GLU A 36 -11.84 -10.05 1.69
CA GLU A 36 -11.41 -9.62 0.36
C GLU A 36 -10.53 -8.38 0.42
N ARG A 37 -10.95 -7.36 1.19
CA ARG A 37 -10.20 -6.12 1.37
C ARG A 37 -8.83 -6.37 2.01
N HIS A 38 -8.79 -7.18 3.05
CA HIS A 38 -7.55 -7.54 3.74
C HIS A 38 -6.62 -8.35 2.83
N ARG A 39 -7.14 -9.36 2.13
CA ARG A 39 -6.36 -10.15 1.16
C ARG A 39 -5.77 -9.28 0.06
N SER A 40 -6.55 -8.34 -0.44
CA SER A 40 -6.11 -7.41 -1.49
C SER A 40 -5.00 -6.50 -0.99
N PHE A 41 -5.17 -5.92 0.20
CA PHE A 41 -4.14 -5.12 0.85
C PHE A 41 -2.84 -5.90 1.04
N LEU A 42 -2.90 -7.11 1.62
CA LEU A 42 -1.70 -7.93 1.83
C LEU A 42 -1.01 -8.28 0.51
N ALA A 43 -1.76 -8.66 -0.53
CA ALA A 43 -1.18 -9.00 -1.82
C ALA A 43 -0.50 -7.80 -2.49
N LEU A 44 -1.09 -6.61 -2.40
CA LEU A 44 -0.49 -5.37 -2.90
C LEU A 44 0.74 -4.96 -2.08
N GLN A 45 0.70 -5.11 -0.76
CA GLN A 45 1.86 -4.87 0.09
C GLN A 45 3.01 -5.83 -0.26
N THR A 46 2.74 -7.12 -0.39
CA THR A 46 3.72 -8.09 -0.88
C THR A 46 4.22 -7.74 -2.29
N LEU A 47 3.34 -7.25 -3.17
CA LEU A 47 3.75 -6.79 -4.51
C LEU A 47 4.75 -5.64 -4.44
N THR A 48 4.60 -4.70 -3.51
CA THR A 48 5.59 -3.63 -3.31
C THR A 48 6.96 -4.15 -2.83
N GLU A 49 7.01 -5.29 -2.17
CA GLU A 49 8.28 -5.91 -1.74
C GLU A 49 8.98 -6.67 -2.87
N VAL A 50 8.20 -7.39 -3.70
CA VAL A 50 8.78 -8.25 -4.76
C VAL A 50 8.97 -7.52 -6.10
N TYR A 51 8.13 -6.54 -6.40
CA TYR A 51 8.13 -5.83 -7.69
C TYR A 51 7.59 -4.38 -7.56
N PRO A 52 8.29 -3.51 -6.81
CA PRO A 52 7.82 -2.17 -6.46
C PRO A 52 7.56 -1.26 -7.66
N GLU A 53 8.31 -1.43 -8.76
CA GLU A 53 8.19 -0.60 -9.97
C GLU A 53 6.79 -0.62 -10.58
N ARG A 54 6.11 -1.77 -10.55
CA ARG A 54 4.75 -1.90 -11.12
C ARG A 54 3.70 -1.15 -10.31
N MET A 55 3.82 -1.18 -8.99
CA MET A 55 3.00 -0.37 -8.09
C MET A 55 3.26 1.11 -8.29
N TYR A 56 4.55 1.47 -8.35
CA TYR A 56 5.01 2.84 -8.49
C TYR A 56 4.47 3.51 -9.76
N VAL A 57 4.61 2.87 -10.92
CA VAL A 57 4.20 3.44 -12.21
C VAL A 57 2.68 3.64 -12.30
N ARG A 58 1.89 2.77 -11.65
CA ARG A 58 0.44 2.72 -11.87
C ARG A 58 -0.39 3.43 -10.81
N TYR A 59 0.06 3.43 -9.55
CA TYR A 59 -0.78 3.83 -8.42
C TYR A 59 -0.13 4.82 -7.45
N TRP A 60 1.06 5.35 -7.75
CA TRP A 60 1.74 6.28 -6.85
C TRP A 60 0.86 7.46 -6.44
N ASP A 61 0.25 8.14 -7.41
CA ASP A 61 -0.53 9.36 -7.16
C ASP A 61 -1.82 9.06 -6.40
N GLU A 62 -2.50 7.97 -6.73
CA GLU A 62 -3.70 7.51 -6.02
C GLU A 62 -3.39 7.18 -4.56
N VAL A 63 -2.28 6.47 -4.31
CA VAL A 63 -1.84 6.12 -2.94
C VAL A 63 -1.39 7.37 -2.19
N ALA A 64 -0.65 8.28 -2.83
CA ALA A 64 -0.22 9.55 -2.22
C ALA A 64 -1.42 10.44 -1.81
N ALA A 65 -2.48 10.45 -2.62
CA ALA A 65 -3.72 11.15 -2.31
C ALA A 65 -4.49 10.52 -1.14
N MET A 66 -4.28 9.23 -0.84
CA MET A 66 -4.92 8.57 0.31
C MET A 66 -4.42 9.10 1.66
N LEU A 67 -3.23 9.70 1.72
CA LEU A 67 -2.72 10.35 2.95
C LEU A 67 -3.62 11.51 3.42
N ASP A 68 -4.34 12.18 2.50
CA ASP A 68 -5.23 13.31 2.83
C ASP A 68 -6.63 12.87 3.27
N LYS A 69 -6.97 11.59 3.12
CA LYS A 69 -8.29 11.09 3.46
C LYS A 69 -8.46 11.09 4.97
N ARG A 70 -9.66 11.44 5.45
CA ARG A 70 -10.01 11.34 6.89
C ARG A 70 -10.07 9.90 7.41
N SER A 71 -10.09 8.92 6.51
CA SER A 71 -10.20 7.51 6.86
C SER A 71 -8.88 6.96 7.35
N VAL A 72 -8.88 6.38 8.56
CA VAL A 72 -7.73 5.68 9.14
C VAL A 72 -7.32 4.50 8.24
N ASP A 73 -8.29 3.71 7.75
CA ASP A 73 -8.02 2.61 6.81
C ASP A 73 -7.27 3.11 5.57
N ALA A 74 -7.71 4.23 4.99
CA ALA A 74 -7.07 4.78 3.80
C ALA A 74 -5.64 5.27 4.09
N LYS A 75 -5.43 5.99 5.20
CA LYS A 75 -4.09 6.44 5.60
C LYS A 75 -3.17 5.27 5.90
N TYR A 76 -3.67 4.23 6.58
CA TYR A 76 -2.93 3.01 6.87
C TYR A 76 -2.45 2.32 5.60
N ILE A 77 -3.36 2.10 4.64
CA ILE A 77 -3.00 1.52 3.33
C ILE A 77 -1.95 2.39 2.64
N ALA A 78 -2.13 3.71 2.64
CA ALA A 78 -1.21 4.64 2.01
C ALA A 78 0.21 4.56 2.61
N VAL A 79 0.30 4.60 3.94
CA VAL A 79 1.57 4.55 4.68
C VAL A 79 2.33 3.26 4.38
N SER A 80 1.63 2.12 4.36
CA SER A 80 2.23 0.81 4.08
C SER A 80 2.68 0.68 2.62
N LEU A 81 1.84 1.05 1.66
CA LEU A 81 2.18 0.89 0.24
C LEU A 81 3.27 1.88 -0.21
N LEU A 82 3.24 3.14 0.26
CA LEU A 82 4.28 4.12 -0.06
C LEU A 82 5.66 3.71 0.49
N ALA A 83 5.71 3.11 1.67
CA ALA A 83 6.95 2.60 2.23
C ALA A 83 7.59 1.53 1.33
N GLY A 84 6.78 0.56 0.86
CA GLY A 84 7.26 -0.45 -0.09
C GLY A 84 7.62 0.13 -1.46
N MET A 85 6.81 1.05 -1.99
CA MET A 85 7.06 1.70 -3.27
C MET A 85 8.31 2.60 -3.26
N ALA A 86 8.65 3.21 -2.12
CA ALA A 86 9.87 4.03 -1.99
C ALA A 86 11.16 3.23 -2.21
N ALA A 87 11.12 1.89 -2.12
CA ALA A 87 12.24 1.03 -2.48
C ALA A 87 12.45 0.86 -4.00
N ALA A 88 11.50 1.31 -4.85
CA ALA A 88 11.66 1.31 -6.29
C ALA A 88 12.89 2.12 -6.70
N LYS A 89 13.77 1.53 -7.51
CA LYS A 89 14.96 2.23 -8.01
C LYS A 89 14.57 3.15 -9.16
N GLY A 90 15.13 4.36 -9.19
CA GLY A 90 15.15 5.21 -10.38
C GLY A 90 14.31 6.48 -10.31
N GLU A 91 13.35 6.58 -9.39
CA GLU A 91 12.53 7.80 -9.23
C GLU A 91 12.34 8.16 -7.76
N ASN A 92 12.76 9.38 -7.38
CA ASN A 92 12.76 9.84 -5.99
C ASN A 92 11.52 10.67 -5.62
N ARG A 93 10.34 10.31 -6.14
CA ARG A 93 9.07 11.01 -5.84
C ARG A 93 8.71 10.99 -4.35
N PHE A 94 9.31 10.11 -3.56
CA PHE A 94 9.11 10.11 -2.11
C PHE A 94 9.61 11.42 -1.46
N GLU A 95 10.64 12.07 -2.01
CA GLU A 95 11.10 13.38 -1.50
C GLU A 95 10.00 14.44 -1.54
N GLU A 96 9.13 14.40 -2.56
CA GLU A 96 7.98 15.32 -2.69
C GLU A 96 6.89 15.05 -1.64
N LEU A 97 6.84 13.82 -1.11
CA LEU A 97 5.88 13.40 -0.09
C LEU A 97 6.48 13.37 1.31
N PHE A 98 7.79 13.58 1.47
CA PHE A 98 8.51 13.34 2.72
C PHE A 98 7.85 14.06 3.90
N ASP A 99 7.68 15.38 3.79
CA ASP A 99 7.08 16.19 4.84
C ASP A 99 5.64 15.75 5.14
N LYS A 100 4.86 15.45 4.10
CA LYS A 100 3.48 15.00 4.23
C LYS A 100 3.39 13.64 4.93
N TYR A 101 4.26 12.71 4.57
CA TYR A 101 4.33 11.37 5.13
C TYR A 101 4.71 11.42 6.61
N PHE A 102 5.75 12.19 6.96
CA PHE A 102 6.21 12.29 8.35
C PHE A 102 5.36 13.19 9.23
N MET A 103 4.61 14.16 8.68
CA MET A 103 3.61 14.92 9.43
C MET A 103 2.50 14.01 10.01
N LEU A 104 2.28 12.83 9.44
CA LEU A 104 1.36 11.84 9.99
C LEU A 104 1.80 11.24 11.33
N LEU A 105 3.03 11.50 11.79
CA LEU A 105 3.45 11.21 13.17
C LEU A 105 2.62 11.98 14.21
N ASP A 106 2.00 13.09 13.81
CA ASP A 106 1.11 13.92 14.65
C ASP A 106 -0.39 13.61 14.39
N ASP A 107 -0.71 12.49 13.75
CA ASP A 107 -2.11 12.11 13.52
C ASP A 107 -2.82 11.74 14.83
N ASN A 108 -4.07 12.19 14.98
CA ASN A 108 -4.89 11.95 16.17
C ASN A 108 -5.21 10.46 16.41
N ASN A 109 -5.06 9.60 15.38
CA ASN A 109 -5.20 8.17 15.53
C ASN A 109 -3.84 7.48 15.61
N LEU A 110 -3.52 6.93 16.79
CA LEU A 110 -2.24 6.29 17.09
C LEU A 110 -1.80 5.20 16.08
N THR A 111 -2.74 4.55 15.37
CA THR A 111 -2.40 3.57 14.32
C THR A 111 -1.51 4.19 13.25
N ILE A 112 -1.76 5.44 12.84
CA ILE A 112 -1.01 6.05 11.74
C ILE A 112 0.44 6.40 12.16
N PRO A 113 0.69 7.13 13.28
CA PRO A 113 2.06 7.40 13.73
C PRO A 113 2.88 6.13 13.97
N MET A 114 2.27 5.07 14.53
CA MET A 114 2.96 3.80 14.75
C MET A 114 3.47 3.17 13.46
N HIS A 115 2.63 3.16 12.40
CA HIS A 115 3.03 2.58 11.12
C HIS A 115 4.03 3.45 10.35
N VAL A 116 3.92 4.77 10.45
CA VAL A 116 4.94 5.68 9.90
C VAL A 116 6.29 5.45 10.58
N ALA A 117 6.32 5.37 11.91
CA ALA A 117 7.55 5.12 12.67
C ALA A 117 8.14 3.72 12.38
N LEU A 118 7.28 2.69 12.29
CA LEU A 118 7.72 1.33 11.98
C LEU A 118 8.38 1.23 10.60
N ASN A 119 7.83 1.90 9.59
CA ASN A 119 8.35 1.85 8.23
C ASN A 119 9.61 2.69 8.02
N ALA A 120 9.91 3.61 8.94
CA ALA A 120 11.08 4.49 8.89
C ALA A 120 12.28 3.99 9.70
N ALA A 121 12.12 2.88 10.44
CA ALA A 121 13.14 2.27 11.29
C ALA A 121 14.06 1.34 10.51
#